data_AF-A0A1Y5ZY05-F1
#
_entry.id   AF-A0A1Y5ZY05-F1
#
_cell.length_a   1.000
_cell.length_b   1.000
_cell.length_c   1.000
_cell.angle_alpha   90.00
_cell.angle_beta   90.00
_cell.angle_gamma   90.00
#
_symmetry.space_group_name_H-M   'P 1'
#
loop_
_entity.id
_entity.type
_entity.pdbx_description
1 polymer ?
#
loop_
_entity_poly.entity_id
_entity_poly.type
_entity_poly.pdbx_seq_one_letter_code
_entity_poly.pdbx_strand_id
1 'polypeptide(L)'
;MKKPNRELYFKGIKLWNMPVPTIEKEIRELWEEVNTVVNEGIKLEYKTRGDKTVEINNLPKMNFNGVAHIRPKARNGADKVTLPDGQQITKQCYWLNSSYIASVVANNVNE
;
A
#
# COMPACT_ATOMS: atom_id res chain seq x y z
N MET A 1 -14.12 -17.30 9.81
CA MET A 1 -15.25 -17.39 10.75
C MET A 1 -16.45 -16.62 10.19
N LYS A 2 -17.55 -17.32 9.87
CA LYS A 2 -18.81 -16.67 9.45
C LYS A 2 -19.49 -16.08 10.69
N LYS A 3 -19.86 -14.80 10.62
CA LYS A 3 -20.62 -14.13 11.69
C LYS A 3 -22.12 -14.38 11.45
N PRO A 4 -22.89 -14.85 12.44
CA PRO A 4 -24.35 -14.72 12.38
C PRO A 4 -24.68 -13.22 12.31
N ASN A 5 -25.52 -12.81 11.36
CA ASN A 5 -26.07 -11.46 11.20
C ASN A 5 -25.17 -10.31 10.69
N ARG A 6 -23.90 -10.55 10.31
CA ARG A 6 -22.98 -9.51 9.76
C ARG A 6 -22.72 -8.29 10.67
N GLU A 7 -23.05 -8.37 11.95
CA GLU A 7 -22.84 -7.27 12.89
C GLU A 7 -21.34 -7.05 13.22
N LEU A 8 -20.95 -5.79 13.33
CA LEU A 8 -19.60 -5.38 13.74
C LEU A 8 -19.53 -5.39 15.27
N TYR A 9 -18.50 -6.03 15.82
CA TYR A 9 -18.22 -6.03 17.24
C TYR A 9 -16.73 -5.79 17.45
N PHE A 10 -16.41 -5.14 18.56
CA PHE A 10 -15.05 -4.91 18.99
C PHE A 10 -14.42 -6.22 19.49
N LYS A 11 -13.25 -6.58 18.96
CA LYS A 11 -12.54 -7.82 19.33
C LYS A 11 -11.46 -7.62 20.39
N GLY A 12 -11.01 -6.39 20.60
CA GLY A 12 -9.84 -6.09 21.43
C GLY A 12 -8.88 -5.13 20.75
N ILE A 13 -7.77 -4.85 21.43
CA ILE A 13 -6.65 -4.04 20.94
C ILE A 13 -5.36 -4.85 20.90
N LYS A 14 -4.40 -4.39 20.10
CA LYS A 14 -3.03 -4.91 20.09
C LYS A 14 -2.07 -3.73 20.06
N LEU A 15 -1.18 -3.66 21.04
CA LEU A 15 0.00 -2.80 20.95
C LEU A 15 1.04 -3.54 20.10
N TRP A 16 1.57 -2.88 19.08
CA TRP A 16 2.46 -3.53 18.12
C TRP A 16 3.50 -2.55 17.63
N ASN A 17 4.73 -3.06 17.53
CA ASN A 17 5.83 -2.42 16.83
C ASN A 17 6.23 -3.34 15.68
N MET A 18 6.64 -2.75 14.56
CA MET A 18 7.16 -3.52 13.45
C MET A 18 8.48 -4.20 13.86
N PRO A 19 8.64 -5.53 13.63
CA PRO A 19 9.89 -6.20 13.91
C PRO A 19 11.05 -5.57 13.13
N VAL A 20 12.18 -5.34 13.80
CA VAL A 20 13.40 -4.79 13.16
C VAL A 20 13.81 -5.58 11.91
N PRO A 21 13.79 -6.93 11.89
CA PRO A 21 14.08 -7.67 10.66
C PRO A 21 13.15 -7.33 9.49
N THR A 22 11.88 -7.01 9.76
CA THR A 22 10.93 -6.58 8.72
C THR A 22 11.20 -5.16 8.23
N ILE A 23 11.68 -4.28 9.11
CA ILE A 23 12.09 -2.92 8.75
C ILE A 23 13.33 -2.99 7.84
N GLU A 24 14.37 -3.69 8.30
CA GLU A 24 15.66 -3.77 7.61
C GLU A 24 15.60 -4.54 6.29
N LYS A 25 14.59 -5.39 6.10
CA LYS A 25 14.37 -6.13 4.87
C LYS A 25 13.23 -5.54 4.05
N GLU A 26 11.98 -5.89 4.34
CA GLU A 26 10.88 -5.57 3.43
C GLU A 26 10.57 -4.06 3.33
N ILE A 27 10.65 -3.30 4.42
CA ILE A 27 10.44 -1.84 4.33
C ILE A 27 11.60 -1.16 3.61
N ARG A 28 12.84 -1.59 3.89
CA ARG A 28 14.02 -1.09 3.20
C ARG A 28 13.96 -1.40 1.70
N GLU A 29 13.65 -2.64 1.30
CA GLU A 29 13.47 -3.05 -0.10
C GLU A 29 12.42 -2.19 -0.81
N LEU A 30 11.28 -1.93 -0.15
CA LEU A 30 10.25 -1.05 -0.70
C LEU A 30 10.75 0.39 -0.87
N TRP A 31 11.47 0.92 0.12
CA TRP A 31 12.02 2.26 0.07
C TRP A 31 13.07 2.40 -1.03
N GLU A 32 14.00 1.45 -1.14
CA GLU A 32 15.03 1.42 -2.18
C GLU A 32 14.39 1.37 -3.58
N GLU A 33 13.42 0.48 -3.79
CA GLU A 33 12.71 0.37 -5.09
C GLU A 33 11.95 1.65 -5.45
N VAL A 34 11.28 2.28 -4.49
CA VAL A 34 10.60 3.56 -4.73
C VAL A 34 11.60 4.64 -5.16
N ASN A 35 12.77 4.74 -4.51
CA ASN A 35 13.78 5.70 -4.90
C ASN A 35 14.34 5.41 -6.30
N THR A 36 14.60 4.14 -6.61
CA THR A 36 15.04 3.72 -7.95
C THR A 36 14.03 4.15 -9.00
N VAL A 37 12.74 3.81 -8.84
CA VAL A 37 11.68 4.15 -9.78
C VAL A 37 11.47 5.66 -9.93
N VAL A 38 11.60 6.42 -8.84
CA VAL A 38 11.49 7.89 -8.89
C VAL A 38 12.67 8.49 -9.65
N ASN A 39 13.89 8.01 -9.43
CA ASN A 39 15.11 8.52 -10.08
C ASN A 39 15.20 8.13 -11.56
N GLU A 40 14.73 6.93 -11.92
CA GLU A 40 14.68 6.46 -13.31
C GLU A 40 13.51 7.08 -14.11
N GLY A 41 12.56 7.70 -13.43
CA GLY A 41 11.34 8.25 -14.00
C GLY A 41 10.16 7.28 -13.87
N ILE A 42 9.09 7.77 -13.24
CA ILE A 42 7.85 6.99 -13.09
C ILE A 42 7.18 6.85 -14.45
N LYS A 43 6.82 5.60 -14.81
CA LYS A 43 6.11 5.28 -16.05
C LYS A 43 4.60 5.36 -15.79
N LEU A 44 3.92 6.31 -16.43
CA LEU A 44 2.47 6.48 -16.33
C LEU A 44 1.77 5.97 -17.59
N GLU A 45 0.78 5.09 -17.40
CA GLU A 45 -0.12 4.59 -18.43
C GLU A 45 -1.57 4.89 -18.05
N TYR A 46 -2.44 5.09 -19.04
CA TYR A 46 -3.88 5.22 -18.83
C TYR A 46 -4.61 4.05 -19.46
N LYS A 47 -5.42 3.34 -18.68
CA LYS A 47 -6.24 2.22 -19.17
C LYS A 47 -7.71 2.45 -18.89
N THR A 48 -8.54 2.10 -19.86
CA THR A 48 -10.00 2.11 -19.72
C THR A 48 -10.46 0.87 -18.95
N ARG A 49 -11.24 1.07 -17.88
CA ARG A 49 -11.90 0.01 -17.10
C ARG A 49 -13.39 0.34 -16.99
N GLY A 50 -14.20 -0.27 -17.84
CA GLY A 50 -15.59 0.16 -18.06
C GLY A 50 -15.61 1.60 -18.57
N ASP A 51 -16.43 2.44 -17.95
CA ASP A 51 -16.56 3.86 -18.34
C ASP A 51 -15.51 4.78 -17.70
N LYS A 52 -14.50 4.21 -17.02
CA LYS A 52 -13.48 4.98 -16.28
C LYS A 52 -12.11 4.81 -16.88
N THR A 53 -11.41 5.93 -17.07
CA THR A 53 -9.97 5.94 -17.33
C THR A 53 -9.22 5.85 -16.01
N VAL A 54 -8.29 4.90 -15.90
CA VAL A 54 -7.50 4.65 -14.69
C VAL A 54 -6.03 4.87 -15.01
N GLU A 55 -5.38 5.70 -14.20
CA GLU A 55 -3.93 5.90 -14.17
C GLU A 55 -3.24 4.67 -13.56
N ILE A 56 -2.24 4.15 -14.24
CA ILE A 56 -1.42 3.02 -13.81
C ILE A 56 0.04 3.47 -13.81
N ASN A 57 0.79 3.00 -12.81
CA ASN A 57 2.21 3.26 -12.70
C ASN A 57 3.01 1.97 -12.43
N ASN A 58 4.34 2.11 -12.46
CA ASN A 58 5.31 1.08 -12.13
C ASN A 58 5.79 1.12 -10.66
N LEU A 59 5.10 1.83 -9.75
CA LEU A 59 5.45 1.80 -8.33
C LEU A 59 5.10 0.43 -7.72
N PRO A 60 5.78 0.02 -6.64
CA PRO A 60 5.56 -1.26 -5.97
C PRO A 60 4.09 -1.50 -5.59
N LYS A 61 3.53 -2.60 -6.10
CA LYS A 61 2.14 -3.01 -5.88
C LYS A 61 2.02 -3.93 -4.68
N MET A 62 0.79 -4.26 -4.28
CA MET A 62 0.50 -5.12 -3.13
C MET A 62 1.23 -6.48 -3.15
N ASN A 63 1.55 -7.01 -4.33
CA ASN A 63 2.28 -8.26 -4.52
C ASN A 63 3.82 -8.11 -4.54
N PHE A 64 4.37 -6.94 -4.22
CA PHE A 64 5.81 -6.66 -4.29
C PHE A 64 6.62 -7.51 -3.30
N ASN A 65 6.40 -7.35 -1.99
CA ASN A 65 7.16 -8.06 -0.95
C ASN A 65 6.28 -8.68 0.16
N GLY A 66 4.97 -8.65 0.00
CA GLY A 66 4.02 -9.21 0.96
C GLY A 66 3.78 -8.36 2.23
N VAL A 67 4.61 -7.36 2.53
CA VAL A 67 4.51 -6.52 3.73
C VAL A 67 3.91 -5.16 3.44
N ALA A 68 4.41 -4.45 2.43
CA ALA A 68 4.01 -3.08 2.15
C ALA A 68 4.01 -2.76 0.65
N HIS A 69 3.30 -1.71 0.26
CA HIS A 69 3.19 -1.26 -1.12
C HIS A 69 2.91 0.25 -1.21
N ILE A 70 2.99 0.78 -2.43
CA ILE A 70 2.56 2.14 -2.73
C ILE A 70 1.16 2.13 -3.32
N ARG A 71 0.31 3.03 -2.81
CA ARG A 71 -1.05 3.23 -3.33
C ARG A 71 -1.53 4.66 -3.10
N PRO A 72 -2.40 5.20 -3.98
CA PRO A 72 -2.96 6.53 -3.79
C PRO A 72 -3.64 6.72 -2.43
N LYS A 73 -3.38 7.86 -1.80
CA LYS A 73 -4.13 8.40 -0.63
C LYS A 73 -4.62 9.83 -0.92
N ALA A 74 -4.79 10.14 -2.19
CA ALA A 74 -5.31 11.40 -2.68
C ALA A 74 -6.83 11.50 -2.45
N ARG A 75 -7.37 12.72 -2.41
CA ARG A 75 -8.82 12.94 -2.32
C ARG A 75 -9.59 12.33 -3.49
N ASN A 76 -9.03 12.44 -4.69
CA ASN A 76 -9.55 11.87 -5.94
C ASN A 76 -8.42 11.80 -6.99
N GLY A 77 -8.71 11.30 -8.20
CA GLY A 77 -7.71 11.18 -9.28
C GLY A 77 -7.17 12.50 -9.84
N ALA A 78 -7.78 13.65 -9.50
CA ALA A 78 -7.29 14.97 -9.87
C ALA A 78 -6.38 15.59 -8.80
N ASP A 79 -6.34 15.03 -7.58
CA ASP A 79 -5.46 15.46 -6.51
C ASP A 79 -4.04 14.88 -6.72
N LYS A 80 -3.29 15.60 -7.55
CA LYS A 80 -1.99 15.21 -8.08
C LYS A 80 -0.83 16.01 -7.48
N VAL A 81 0.38 15.51 -7.70
CA VAL A 81 1.65 16.18 -7.40
C VAL A 81 2.55 16.14 -8.64
N THR A 82 3.31 17.21 -8.86
CA THR A 82 4.30 17.28 -9.94
C THR A 82 5.58 16.55 -9.54
N LEU A 83 6.03 15.66 -10.42
CA LEU A 83 7.30 14.93 -10.30
C LEU A 83 8.47 15.78 -10.81
N PRO A 84 9.72 15.46 -10.45
CA PRO A 84 10.89 16.21 -10.90
C PRO A 84 11.05 16.32 -12.43
N ASP A 85 10.49 15.38 -13.18
CA ASP A 85 10.47 15.36 -14.65
C ASP A 85 9.30 16.15 -15.26
N GLY A 86 8.46 16.79 -14.44
CA GLY A 86 7.29 17.56 -14.85
C GLY A 86 6.00 16.74 -15.02
N GLN A 87 6.05 15.40 -14.93
CA GLN A 87 4.84 14.57 -14.97
C GLN A 87 3.97 14.83 -13.72
N GLN A 88 2.66 14.58 -13.84
CA GLN A 88 1.74 14.66 -12.70
C GLN A 88 1.16 13.29 -12.36
N ILE A 89 1.39 12.86 -11.13
CA ILE A 89 0.86 11.61 -10.58
C ILE A 89 -0.12 11.90 -9.44
N THR A 90 -1.14 11.06 -9.29
CA THR A 90 -2.01 11.09 -8.11
C THR A 90 -1.17 10.98 -6.83
N LYS A 91 -1.49 11.74 -5.76
CA LYS A 91 -0.72 11.67 -4.50
C LYS A 91 -0.68 10.25 -3.92
N GLN A 92 0.52 9.73 -3.73
CA GLN A 92 0.81 8.37 -3.28
C GLN A 92 1.09 8.30 -1.77
N CYS A 93 1.00 7.11 -1.19
CA CYS A 93 1.35 6.84 0.20
C CYS A 93 1.90 5.41 0.34
N TYR A 94 2.68 5.17 1.39
CA TYR A 94 3.05 3.83 1.84
C TYR A 94 1.86 3.18 2.56
N TRP A 95 1.58 1.91 2.22
CA TRP A 95 0.54 1.11 2.84
C TRP A 95 1.13 -0.20 3.34
N LEU A 96 0.69 -0.64 4.52
CA LEU A 96 0.87 -2.02 4.95
C LEU A 96 -0.16 -2.92 4.27
N ASN A 97 0.27 -4.09 3.83
CA ASN A 97 -0.61 -5.09 3.23
C ASN A 97 -1.64 -5.56 4.25
N SER A 98 -2.90 -5.66 3.81
CA SER A 98 -3.98 -6.15 4.68
C SER A 98 -3.73 -7.58 5.17
N SER A 99 -3.11 -8.43 4.35
CA SER A 99 -2.68 -9.79 4.73
C SER A 99 -1.60 -9.79 5.81
N TYR A 100 -0.63 -8.87 5.72
CA TYR A 100 0.41 -8.70 6.74
C TYR A 100 -0.20 -8.22 8.06
N ILE A 101 -1.11 -7.22 8.03
CA ILE A 101 -1.82 -6.79 9.23
C ILE A 101 -2.69 -7.92 9.80
N ALA A 102 -3.33 -8.72 8.95
CA ALA A 102 -4.12 -9.88 9.38
C ALA A 102 -3.26 -10.89 10.16
N SER A 103 -2.02 -11.17 9.73
CA SER A 103 -1.11 -12.06 10.47
C SER A 103 -0.64 -11.45 11.79
N VAL A 104 -0.38 -10.14 11.82
CA VAL A 104 -0.04 -9.40 13.04
C VAL A 104 -1.15 -9.53 14.09
N VAL A 105 -2.42 -9.39 13.70
CA VAL A 105 -3.54 -9.48 14.65
C VAL A 105 -4.01 -10.91 14.94
N ALA A 106 -3.74 -11.88 14.06
CA ALA A 106 -4.11 -13.28 14.26
C ALA A 106 -3.39 -13.94 15.44
N ASN A 107 -2.17 -13.51 15.76
CA ASN A 107 -1.36 -14.06 16.84
C ASN A 107 -1.87 -13.71 18.26
N ASN A 108 -3.05 -13.11 18.41
CA ASN A 108 -3.65 -12.72 19.69
C ASN A 108 -4.83 -13.62 20.13
N VAL A 109 -5.09 -14.75 19.45
CA VAL A 109 -6.31 -15.55 19.71
C VAL A 109 -6.07 -16.67 20.75
N ASN A 110 -4.89 -16.75 21.36
CA ASN A 110 -4.58 -17.72 22.41
C ASN A 110 -3.95 -17.02 23.64
N GLU A 111 -4.78 -16.28 24.38
CA GLU A 111 -4.61 -16.05 25.83
C GLU A 111 -5.96 -16.28 26.50
#